data_AF-F4Q1V6-F1
#
_entry.id   AF-F4Q1V6-F1
#
_cell.length_a   1.000
_cell.length_b   1.000
_cell.length_c   1.000
_cell.angle_alpha   90.00
_cell.angle_beta   90.00
_cell.angle_gamma   90.00
#
_symmetry.space_group_name_H-M   'P 1'
#
loop_
_entity.id
_entity.type
_entity.pdbx_description
1 polymer ?
#
loop_
_entity_poly.entity_id
_entity_poly.type
_entity_poly.pdbx_seq_one_letter_code
_entity_poly.pdbx_strand_id
1 'polypeptide(L)'
;MENTNNNNSQHFKKLGEDLLKEKKVKAQLLFFCQVGSHSFNLNVETSDNDYFGVYELDADQLLSLTLSPHAALIDGHQPEDFVLYELSKFCELLLKGNPKLVEPLFTERNCYISQKWEQLRSIRHSFISQLVISHYVSYSKSQLGDAKKAQNEKTSRVTTPSSSSPTSSSSSSSTSTFTPSKGSTEERKEKNNDGLSNNHSPSKKLYHTIRLLHETVRMLNGDDPLVYLQGQHRDYIMNIRMGKISVQESMDQVNNLYEQVYKSIDEMKSTNPHNIPMVGDKMALNNWIINCRRSTINQFKSSTTTTSSEYYNEDQLKLVGFDKQFETVIDKCNEIMVNNNITDYNILYVGRSGSTLHGVKKNDQDWIAVYATKTDTQFSLYQPIDRLDITSSPTTNNTDASSTTRDTYVTGIQLFEVSYFLNLLSQGNHRAVEQFYNEKVDYCSSQVWDDLRLKNINYLTANFIQHCWGVAQGQIAKSKSLLSSNKNNDNDNEDIFNCIRKHCYHASRLLYLTESVLKNNTLEIKPNESERDKLIAILETKLNFDSLDKLIQETSSQSNLINLQTTKLGSSSKEKKAQETNVKSSVNNWIVKLRLSL
;
A
#
# COMPACT_ATOMS: atom_id res chain seq x y z
N MET A 1 -2.79 -27.43 35.44
CA MET A 1 -2.95 -26.10 34.80
C MET A 1 -2.31 -26.06 33.41
N GLU A 2 -1.14 -26.68 33.19
CA GLU A 2 -0.51 -26.76 31.85
C GLU A 2 -1.36 -27.47 30.78
N ASN A 3 -1.98 -28.62 31.10
CA ASN A 3 -2.84 -29.34 30.12
C ASN A 3 -4.07 -28.53 29.66
N THR A 4 -4.63 -27.68 30.54
CA THR A 4 -5.78 -26.84 30.21
C THR A 4 -5.39 -25.64 29.34
N ASN A 5 -4.21 -25.04 29.61
CA ASN A 5 -3.68 -23.95 28.79
C ASN A 5 -3.25 -24.43 27.40
N ASN A 6 -2.66 -25.62 27.28
CA ASN A 6 -2.30 -26.21 25.99
C ASN A 6 -3.54 -26.52 25.14
N ASN A 7 -4.58 -27.10 25.73
CA ASN A 7 -5.84 -27.37 25.00
C ASN A 7 -6.52 -26.08 24.52
N ASN A 8 -6.49 -25.02 25.34
CA ASN A 8 -7.03 -23.71 24.96
C ASN A 8 -6.24 -23.09 23.79
N SER A 9 -4.91 -23.11 23.87
CA SER A 9 -4.06 -22.57 22.80
C SER A 9 -4.24 -23.30 21.46
N GLN A 10 -4.37 -24.64 21.49
CA GLN A 10 -4.64 -25.43 20.28
C GLN A 10 -6.02 -25.13 19.68
N HIS A 11 -7.03 -24.84 20.51
CA HIS A 11 -8.34 -24.42 20.03
C HIS A 11 -8.26 -23.11 19.23
N PHE A 12 -7.63 -22.07 19.77
CA PHE A 12 -7.46 -20.78 19.08
C PHE A 12 -6.59 -20.90 17.83
N LYS A 13 -5.55 -21.74 17.88
CA LYS A 13 -4.72 -22.03 16.71
C LYS A 13 -5.56 -22.59 15.57
N LYS A 14 -6.34 -23.63 15.86
CA LYS A 14 -7.19 -24.28 14.86
C LYS A 14 -8.22 -23.29 14.28
N LEU A 15 -8.87 -22.50 15.13
CA LEU A 15 -9.85 -21.51 14.69
C LEU A 15 -9.25 -20.48 13.72
N GLY A 16 -8.08 -19.93 14.05
CA GLY A 16 -7.39 -18.98 13.18
C GLY A 16 -6.89 -19.62 11.86
N GLU A 17 -6.40 -20.87 11.91
CA GLU A 17 -5.98 -21.60 10.71
C GLU A 17 -7.15 -21.97 9.79
N ASP A 18 -8.29 -22.34 10.35
CA ASP A 18 -9.53 -22.64 9.61
C ASP A 18 -10.04 -21.37 8.90
N LEU A 19 -9.98 -20.20 9.54
CA LEU A 19 -10.32 -18.90 8.92
C LEU A 19 -9.39 -18.57 7.74
N LEU A 20 -8.06 -18.73 7.90
CA LEU A 20 -7.12 -18.52 6.82
C LEU A 20 -7.40 -19.47 5.63
N LYS A 21 -7.75 -20.73 5.91
CA LYS A 21 -8.15 -21.72 4.91
C LYS A 21 -9.43 -21.33 4.17
N GLU A 22 -10.47 -20.92 4.90
CA GLU A 22 -11.75 -20.47 4.33
C GLU A 22 -11.53 -19.30 3.36
N LYS A 23 -10.67 -18.36 3.74
CA LYS A 23 -10.31 -17.19 2.94
C LYS A 23 -9.27 -17.48 1.85
N LYS A 24 -8.84 -18.75 1.72
CA LYS A 24 -7.87 -19.24 0.73
C LYS A 24 -6.53 -18.51 0.79
N VAL A 25 -6.11 -18.11 1.99
CA VAL A 25 -4.84 -17.44 2.22
C VAL A 25 -3.81 -18.48 2.66
N LYS A 26 -2.74 -18.64 1.87
CA LYS A 26 -1.61 -19.47 2.27
C LYS A 26 -0.71 -18.65 3.20
N ALA A 27 -0.76 -18.95 4.48
CA ALA A 27 -0.06 -18.19 5.49
C ALA A 27 0.23 -19.03 6.72
N GLN A 28 1.22 -18.60 7.50
CA GLN A 28 1.46 -19.06 8.86
C GLN A 28 0.73 -18.14 9.83
N LEU A 29 -0.12 -18.71 10.68
CA LEU A 29 -0.72 -17.97 11.80
C LEU A 29 0.36 -17.70 12.86
N LEU A 30 0.52 -16.43 13.24
CA LEU A 30 1.50 -16.02 14.26
C LEU A 30 0.85 -15.78 15.61
N PHE A 31 -0.35 -15.21 15.62
CA PHE A 31 -1.13 -14.90 16.80
C PHE A 31 -2.61 -14.93 16.48
N PHE A 32 -3.42 -15.41 17.41
CA PHE A 32 -4.87 -15.34 17.29
C PHE A 32 -5.48 -15.32 18.69
N CYS A 33 -6.36 -14.36 18.98
CA CYS A 33 -6.98 -14.25 20.29
C CYS A 33 -8.43 -13.78 20.24
N GLN A 34 -9.18 -14.12 21.28
CA GLN A 34 -10.46 -13.50 21.57
C GLN A 34 -10.22 -12.13 22.21
N VAL A 35 -10.79 -11.08 21.63
CA VAL A 35 -10.65 -9.69 22.05
C VAL A 35 -11.96 -9.12 22.58
N GLY A 36 -12.02 -7.80 22.74
CA GLY A 36 -13.19 -7.11 23.21
C GLY A 36 -13.45 -7.45 24.67
N SER A 37 -14.71 -7.58 25.05
CA SER A 37 -15.02 -7.63 26.47
C SER A 37 -14.62 -8.93 27.17
N HIS A 38 -14.40 -9.99 26.40
CA HIS A 38 -13.86 -11.26 26.89
C HIS A 38 -12.39 -11.13 27.32
N SER A 39 -11.55 -10.43 26.54
CA SER A 39 -10.14 -10.24 26.91
C SER A 39 -9.98 -9.48 28.22
N PHE A 40 -10.83 -8.46 28.44
CA PHE A 40 -10.81 -7.61 29.63
C PHE A 40 -11.43 -8.21 30.89
N ASN A 41 -11.96 -9.45 30.85
CA ASN A 41 -12.72 -10.05 31.94
C ASN A 41 -14.00 -9.25 32.30
N LEU A 42 -14.59 -8.61 31.29
CA LEU A 42 -15.77 -7.76 31.42
C LEU A 42 -17.00 -8.36 30.76
N ASN A 43 -16.89 -9.52 30.12
CA ASN A 43 -17.99 -10.14 29.37
C ASN A 43 -19.19 -10.49 30.27
N VAL A 44 -20.34 -10.51 29.62
CA VAL A 44 -21.67 -10.88 30.12
C VAL A 44 -22.27 -11.90 29.15
N GLU A 45 -23.34 -12.58 29.52
CA GLU A 45 -23.98 -13.63 28.70
C GLU A 45 -24.33 -13.18 27.28
N THR A 46 -24.67 -11.90 27.10
CA THR A 46 -25.01 -11.29 25.80
C THR A 46 -23.81 -10.67 25.07
N SER A 47 -22.58 -10.95 25.49
CA SER A 47 -21.39 -10.43 24.82
C SER A 47 -21.12 -11.14 23.50
N ASP A 48 -20.71 -10.33 22.54
CA ASP A 48 -20.15 -10.74 21.27
C ASP A 48 -18.79 -11.42 21.46
N ASN A 49 -18.51 -12.37 20.57
CA ASN A 49 -17.19 -12.95 20.39
C ASN A 49 -16.50 -12.19 19.26
N ASP A 50 -15.46 -11.45 19.62
CA ASP A 50 -14.59 -10.74 18.69
C ASP A 50 -13.24 -11.44 18.64
N TYR A 51 -12.65 -11.57 17.45
CA TYR A 51 -11.31 -12.14 17.29
C TYR A 51 -10.34 -11.19 16.59
N PHE A 52 -9.10 -11.30 17.01
CA PHE A 52 -7.97 -10.62 16.42
C PHE A 52 -6.90 -11.63 16.06
N GLY A 53 -6.27 -11.48 14.90
CA GLY A 53 -5.13 -12.31 14.54
C GLY A 53 -4.07 -11.58 13.74
N VAL A 54 -2.89 -12.19 13.73
CA VAL A 54 -1.75 -11.79 12.91
C VAL A 54 -1.22 -13.01 12.19
N TYR A 55 -1.01 -12.87 10.88
CA TYR A 55 -0.46 -13.93 10.04
C TYR A 55 0.71 -13.41 9.19
N GLU A 56 1.53 -14.34 8.73
CA GLU A 56 2.62 -14.10 7.81
C GLU A 56 2.38 -14.91 6.53
N LEU A 57 2.54 -14.28 5.37
CA LEU A 57 2.44 -14.96 4.09
C LEU A 57 3.52 -16.04 3.95
N ASP A 58 3.22 -17.06 3.14
CA ASP A 58 4.21 -18.07 2.78
C ASP A 58 5.32 -17.49 1.87
N ALA A 59 6.43 -18.24 1.76
CA ALA A 59 7.60 -17.83 0.98
C ALA A 59 7.25 -17.56 -0.48
N ASP A 60 6.38 -18.36 -1.10
CA ASP A 60 5.94 -18.18 -2.48
C ASP A 60 5.33 -16.80 -2.70
N GLN A 61 4.44 -16.36 -1.81
CA GLN A 61 3.82 -15.03 -1.91
C GLN A 61 4.80 -13.91 -1.57
N LEU A 62 5.62 -14.08 -0.52
CA LEU A 62 6.62 -13.08 -0.11
C LEU A 62 7.64 -12.79 -1.22
N LEU A 63 8.01 -13.80 -2.00
CA LEU A 63 8.99 -13.69 -3.08
C LEU A 63 8.36 -13.35 -4.43
N SER A 64 7.04 -13.42 -4.57
CA SER A 64 6.33 -13.12 -5.82
C SER A 64 6.27 -11.63 -6.16
N LEU A 65 6.03 -11.32 -7.45
CA LEU A 65 5.81 -9.93 -7.91
C LEU A 65 4.46 -9.36 -7.47
N THR A 66 3.50 -10.23 -7.14
CA THR A 66 2.11 -9.86 -6.84
C THR A 66 1.77 -10.26 -5.42
N LEU A 67 1.70 -9.29 -4.53
CA LEU A 67 1.00 -9.46 -3.27
C LEU A 67 -0.50 -9.58 -3.59
N SER A 68 -1.15 -10.62 -3.05
CA SER A 68 -2.61 -10.74 -3.18
C SER A 68 -3.29 -9.51 -2.56
N PRO A 69 -4.25 -8.85 -3.23
CA PRO A 69 -4.97 -7.70 -2.66
C PRO A 69 -5.70 -8.00 -1.33
N HIS A 70 -5.93 -9.27 -1.01
CA HIS A 70 -6.55 -9.72 0.24
C HIS A 70 -5.51 -10.04 1.33
N ALA A 71 -4.23 -9.83 1.03
CA ALA A 71 -3.14 -10.21 1.91
C ALA A 71 -2.80 -9.17 2.97
N ALA A 72 -3.35 -7.94 2.98
CA ALA A 72 -2.99 -6.98 4.03
C ALA A 72 -3.88 -7.10 5.27
N LEU A 73 -5.16 -7.43 5.05
CA LEU A 73 -6.21 -7.46 6.06
C LEU A 73 -7.29 -8.44 5.62
N ILE A 74 -7.74 -9.28 6.54
CA ILE A 74 -8.88 -10.19 6.37
C ILE A 74 -9.86 -9.88 7.50
N ASP A 75 -11.10 -9.59 7.17
CA ASP A 75 -12.16 -9.38 8.13
C ASP A 75 -13.44 -10.15 7.76
N GLY A 76 -14.35 -10.25 8.72
CA GLY A 76 -15.64 -10.90 8.53
C GLY A 76 -16.52 -10.77 9.76
N HIS A 77 -17.82 -11.01 9.54
CA HIS A 77 -18.88 -10.90 10.54
C HIS A 77 -19.65 -12.22 10.74
N GLN A 78 -19.19 -13.32 10.16
CA GLN A 78 -19.88 -14.61 10.17
C GLN A 78 -18.85 -15.74 10.30
N PRO A 79 -19.04 -16.68 11.25
CA PRO A 79 -20.12 -16.73 12.24
C PRO A 79 -19.99 -15.66 13.35
N GLU A 80 -18.78 -15.14 13.58
CA GLU A 80 -18.44 -14.16 14.62
C GLU A 80 -17.54 -13.07 14.01
N ASP A 81 -17.36 -11.95 14.70
CA ASP A 81 -16.57 -10.83 14.19
C ASP A 81 -15.07 -11.16 14.31
N PHE A 82 -14.32 -11.02 13.22
CA PHE A 82 -12.87 -11.24 13.25
C PHE A 82 -12.12 -10.26 12.37
N VAL A 83 -10.88 -9.97 12.76
CA VAL A 83 -9.93 -9.19 11.97
C VAL A 83 -8.54 -9.81 12.08
N LEU A 84 -7.96 -10.17 10.94
CA LEU A 84 -6.60 -10.70 10.84
C LEU A 84 -5.74 -9.76 9.99
N TYR A 85 -4.62 -9.33 10.55
CA TYR A 85 -3.64 -8.49 9.86
C TYR A 85 -2.50 -9.34 9.32
N GLU A 86 -2.04 -9.04 8.11
CA GLU A 86 -0.72 -9.52 7.71
C GLU A 86 0.36 -8.74 8.45
N LEU A 87 1.49 -9.41 8.64
CA LEU A 87 2.61 -9.00 9.45
C LEU A 87 3.09 -7.56 9.18
N SER A 88 3.29 -7.15 7.93
CA SER A 88 3.66 -5.76 7.60
C SER A 88 2.58 -4.78 8.00
N LYS A 89 1.30 -5.09 7.74
CA LYS A 89 0.21 -4.18 8.07
C LYS A 89 0.04 -4.02 9.58
N PHE A 90 0.18 -5.12 10.31
CA PHE A 90 0.21 -5.12 11.77
C PHE A 90 1.33 -4.19 12.28
N CYS A 91 2.56 -4.35 11.79
CA CYS A 91 3.70 -3.55 12.23
C CYS A 91 3.52 -2.06 11.94
N GLU A 92 3.02 -1.71 10.75
CA GLU A 92 2.74 -0.32 10.36
C GLU A 92 1.77 0.35 11.34
N LEU A 93 0.67 -0.33 11.66
CA LEU A 93 -0.37 0.20 12.53
C LEU A 93 0.03 0.16 14.02
N LEU A 94 0.88 -0.79 14.43
CA LEU A 94 1.46 -0.83 15.78
C LEU A 94 2.32 0.41 16.04
N LEU A 95 3.19 0.79 15.09
CA LEU A 95 4.00 2.00 15.19
C LEU A 95 3.20 3.30 15.16
N LYS A 96 2.01 3.27 14.55
CA LYS A 96 1.03 4.37 14.63
C LYS A 96 0.34 4.43 15.99
N GLY A 97 0.62 3.51 16.92
CA GLY A 97 0.11 3.53 18.28
C GLY A 97 -1.36 3.15 18.43
N ASN A 98 -1.91 2.33 17.52
CA ASN A 98 -3.29 1.87 17.61
C ASN A 98 -3.53 0.99 18.86
N PRO A 99 -4.42 1.38 19.81
CA PRO A 99 -4.67 0.63 21.04
C PRO A 99 -5.02 -0.85 20.79
N LYS A 100 -5.84 -1.10 19.75
CA LYS A 100 -6.28 -2.46 19.38
C LYS A 100 -5.14 -3.39 18.96
N LEU A 101 -3.99 -2.84 18.61
CA LEU A 101 -2.80 -3.60 18.22
C LEU A 101 -1.72 -3.63 19.31
N VAL A 102 -1.73 -2.66 20.20
CA VAL A 102 -0.86 -2.63 21.39
C VAL A 102 -1.35 -3.64 22.42
N GLU A 103 -2.64 -3.63 22.76
CA GLU A 103 -3.22 -4.50 23.80
C GLU A 103 -2.94 -6.00 23.57
N PRO A 104 -3.06 -6.57 22.34
CA PRO A 104 -2.66 -7.94 22.05
C PRO A 104 -1.25 -8.37 22.49
N LEU A 105 -0.30 -7.45 22.60
CA LEU A 105 1.07 -7.78 23.04
C LEU A 105 1.14 -8.11 24.54
N PHE A 106 0.16 -7.67 25.32
CA PHE A 106 0.10 -7.78 26.78
C PHE A 106 -0.91 -8.84 27.27
N THR A 107 -1.40 -9.71 26.39
CA THR A 107 -2.29 -10.82 26.76
C THR A 107 -1.71 -12.19 26.40
N GLU A 108 -1.96 -13.17 27.28
CA GLU A 108 -1.70 -14.60 27.07
C GLU A 108 -2.99 -15.43 27.18
N ARG A 109 -4.12 -14.76 27.41
CA ARG A 109 -5.41 -15.42 27.65
C ARG A 109 -6.18 -15.55 26.36
N ASN A 110 -6.89 -16.67 26.24
CA ASN A 110 -7.77 -16.98 25.11
C ASN A 110 -7.08 -16.73 23.76
N CYS A 111 -5.85 -17.23 23.64
CA CYS A 111 -5.02 -16.97 22.49
C CYS A 111 -4.13 -18.15 22.11
N TYR A 112 -3.73 -18.13 20.85
CA TYR A 112 -2.59 -18.85 20.31
C TYR A 112 -1.43 -17.87 20.11
N ILE A 113 -0.24 -18.27 20.56
CA ILE A 113 1.01 -17.52 20.44
C ILE A 113 2.04 -18.43 19.76
N SER A 114 2.55 -18.00 18.61
CA SER A 114 3.69 -18.65 17.96
C SER A 114 5.02 -18.21 18.58
N GLN A 115 6.10 -18.95 18.31
CA GLN A 115 7.45 -18.56 18.72
C GLN A 115 7.86 -17.17 18.19
N LYS A 116 7.49 -16.84 16.95
CA LYS A 116 7.74 -15.51 16.35
C LYS A 116 7.00 -14.40 17.09
N TRP A 117 5.76 -14.65 17.52
CA TRP A 117 5.01 -13.69 18.32
C TRP A 117 5.60 -13.51 19.72
N GLU A 118 6.09 -14.59 20.35
CA GLU A 118 6.76 -14.50 21.65
C GLU A 118 8.03 -13.64 21.59
N GLN A 119 8.78 -13.70 20.47
CA GLN A 119 9.91 -12.79 20.24
C GLN A 119 9.46 -11.32 20.20
N LEU A 120 8.34 -11.00 19.56
CA LEU A 120 7.79 -9.63 19.57
C LEU A 120 7.35 -9.23 20.98
N ARG A 121 6.66 -10.13 21.69
CA ARG A 121 6.21 -9.87 23.06
C ARG A 121 7.37 -9.60 23.99
N SER A 122 8.52 -10.24 23.80
CA SER A 122 9.72 -10.00 24.62
C SER A 122 10.21 -8.54 24.56
N ILE A 123 9.88 -7.81 23.48
CA ILE A 123 10.21 -6.38 23.32
C ILE A 123 8.99 -5.46 23.45
N ARG A 124 7.82 -5.95 23.89
CA ARG A 124 6.54 -5.20 23.88
C ARG A 124 6.58 -3.81 24.53
N HIS A 125 7.38 -3.64 25.59
CA HIS A 125 7.49 -2.38 26.33
C HIS A 125 8.08 -1.25 25.48
N SER A 126 8.89 -1.57 24.45
CA SER A 126 9.46 -0.58 23.53
C SER A 126 8.42 0.05 22.59
N PHE A 127 7.17 -0.42 22.61
CA PHE A 127 6.07 0.13 21.83
C PHE A 127 5.15 1.05 22.64
N ILE A 128 5.28 1.09 23.97
CA ILE A 128 4.60 2.09 24.79
C ILE A 128 5.26 3.45 24.55
N SER A 129 4.50 4.39 24.02
CA SER A 129 5.02 5.68 23.56
C SER A 129 4.01 6.80 23.74
N GLN A 130 4.47 8.04 23.66
CA GLN A 130 3.61 9.22 23.73
C GLN A 130 2.55 9.21 22.62
N LEU A 131 2.88 8.66 21.44
CA LEU A 131 1.92 8.46 20.35
C LEU A 131 0.80 7.48 20.76
N VAL A 132 1.14 6.33 21.37
CA VAL A 132 0.14 5.39 21.91
C VAL A 132 -0.77 6.09 22.92
N ILE A 133 -0.20 6.82 23.88
CA ILE A 133 -0.95 7.59 24.88
C ILE A 133 -1.94 8.55 24.21
N SER A 134 -1.48 9.30 23.20
CA SER A 134 -2.33 10.24 22.46
C SER A 134 -3.50 9.54 21.74
N HIS A 135 -3.29 8.33 21.25
CA HIS A 135 -4.31 7.52 20.59
C HIS A 135 -5.31 6.93 21.57
N TYR A 136 -4.88 6.49 22.76
CA TYR A 136 -5.80 6.09 23.83
C TYR A 136 -6.72 7.24 24.23
N VAL A 137 -6.17 8.44 24.44
CA VAL A 137 -6.95 9.67 24.74
C VAL A 137 -7.91 10.04 23.61
N SER A 138 -7.48 9.92 22.36
CA SER A 138 -8.34 10.21 21.20
C SER A 138 -9.48 9.20 21.09
N TYR A 139 -9.20 7.93 21.33
CA TYR A 139 -10.21 6.87 21.31
C TYR A 139 -11.21 7.01 22.46
N SER A 140 -10.75 7.36 23.67
CA SER A 140 -11.64 7.64 24.80
C SER A 140 -12.54 8.86 24.53
N LYS A 141 -12.05 9.89 23.84
CA LYS A 141 -12.87 11.05 23.43
C LYS A 141 -13.97 10.66 22.45
N SER A 142 -13.65 9.80 21.47
CA SER A 142 -14.63 9.29 20.51
C SER A 142 -15.74 8.49 21.22
N GLN A 143 -15.36 7.60 22.16
CA GLN A 143 -16.33 6.80 22.92
C GLN A 143 -17.19 7.66 23.85
N LEU A 144 -16.62 8.71 24.46
CA LEU A 144 -17.37 9.70 25.22
C LEU A 144 -18.38 10.46 24.33
N GLY A 145 -17.98 10.84 23.12
CA GLY A 145 -18.87 11.48 22.14
C GLY A 145 -20.07 10.60 21.80
N ASP A 146 -19.83 9.31 21.56
CA ASP A 146 -20.88 8.32 21.33
C ASP A 146 -21.79 8.14 22.55
N ALA A 147 -21.21 8.11 23.77
CA ALA A 147 -21.99 8.02 25.01
C ALA A 147 -22.97 9.19 25.16
N LYS A 148 -22.51 10.42 24.88
CA LYS A 148 -23.34 11.63 24.94
C LYS A 148 -24.46 11.60 23.91
N LYS A 149 -24.19 11.15 22.68
CA LYS A 149 -25.21 10.98 21.64
C LYS A 149 -26.28 9.97 22.06
N ALA A 150 -25.86 8.80 22.53
CA ALA A 150 -26.77 7.75 23.01
C ALA A 150 -27.63 8.20 24.20
N GLN A 151 -27.08 9.04 25.08
CA GLN A 151 -27.83 9.62 26.20
C GLN A 151 -28.91 10.58 25.71
N ASN A 152 -28.57 11.47 24.78
CA ASN A 152 -29.52 12.43 24.21
C ASN A 152 -30.67 11.75 23.45
N GLU A 153 -30.38 10.68 22.69
CA GLU A 153 -31.38 9.87 21.99
C GLU A 153 -32.32 9.13 22.95
N LYS A 154 -31.82 8.73 24.12
CA LYS A 154 -32.64 8.11 25.17
C LYS A 154 -33.55 9.14 25.84
N THR A 155 -33.05 10.34 26.14
CA THR A 155 -33.83 11.42 26.74
C THR A 155 -34.94 11.90 25.81
N SER A 156 -34.67 12.04 24.50
CA SER A 156 -35.66 12.49 23.51
C SER A 156 -36.80 11.49 23.27
N ARG A 157 -36.52 10.19 23.37
CA ARG A 157 -37.56 9.13 23.31
C ARG A 157 -38.45 9.08 24.55
N VAL A 158 -37.98 9.53 25.71
CA VAL A 158 -38.75 9.53 26.97
C VAL A 158 -39.70 10.73 27.06
N THR A 159 -39.40 11.82 26.34
CA THR A 159 -40.19 13.08 26.38
C THR A 159 -41.35 13.18 25.38
N THR A 160 -41.62 12.16 24.55
CA THR A 160 -42.77 12.15 23.62
C THR A 160 -43.86 11.16 24.10
N PRO A 161 -45.04 11.62 24.56
CA PRO A 161 -46.17 10.73 24.79
C PRO A 161 -46.78 10.28 23.45
N SER A 162 -47.14 9.01 23.37
CA SER A 162 -47.83 8.40 22.24
C SER A 162 -49.17 9.08 21.96
N SER A 163 -49.29 9.77 20.83
CA SER A 163 -50.59 10.06 20.20
C SER A 163 -50.59 9.53 18.77
N SER A 164 -51.65 8.80 18.47
CA SER A 164 -51.94 8.13 17.21
C SER A 164 -52.51 9.09 16.16
N SER A 165 -52.16 8.82 14.90
CA SER A 165 -52.94 9.01 13.65
C SER A 165 -52.38 10.01 12.63
N PRO A 166 -52.63 9.78 11.32
CA PRO A 166 -51.69 10.05 10.23
C PRO A 166 -52.04 11.30 9.42
N THR A 167 -51.06 11.91 8.73
CA THR A 167 -51.25 12.44 7.35
C THR A 167 -49.95 13.00 6.74
N SER A 168 -49.85 12.74 5.43
CA SER A 168 -49.00 13.27 4.36
C SER A 168 -48.31 14.65 4.51
N SER A 169 -47.04 14.76 4.08
CA SER A 169 -46.64 15.28 2.76
C SER A 169 -45.17 15.75 2.70
N SER A 170 -44.47 15.30 1.65
CA SER A 170 -43.31 15.86 0.91
C SER A 170 -42.44 16.98 1.53
N SER A 171 -41.11 16.77 1.59
CA SER A 171 -40.15 17.28 0.57
C SER A 171 -38.66 17.10 0.96
N SER A 172 -37.92 16.53 0.01
CA SER A 172 -36.48 16.59 -0.34
C SER A 172 -35.45 17.28 0.59
N SER A 173 -34.36 16.56 0.92
CA SER A 173 -33.03 16.79 0.32
C SER A 173 -32.01 15.74 0.80
N SER A 174 -31.08 15.40 -0.09
CA SER A 174 -30.35 14.13 -0.16
C SER A 174 -28.84 14.33 -0.04
N THR A 175 -28.15 13.49 0.75
CA THR A 175 -26.75 13.08 0.49
C THR A 175 -26.52 11.69 1.08
N SER A 176 -26.07 10.76 0.24
CA SER A 176 -26.13 9.31 0.41
C SER A 176 -24.87 8.69 1.04
N THR A 177 -25.08 7.80 2.02
CA THR A 177 -24.17 6.70 2.39
C THR A 177 -24.93 5.37 2.27
N PHE A 178 -24.26 4.38 1.68
CA PHE A 178 -24.83 3.15 1.10
C PHE A 178 -25.17 2.07 2.15
N THR A 179 -26.12 1.21 1.77
CA THR A 179 -26.91 0.23 2.53
C THR A 179 -26.30 -1.19 2.59
N PRO A 180 -26.87 -2.08 3.44
CA PRO A 180 -27.13 -3.46 3.03
C PRO A 180 -28.61 -3.88 3.13
N SER A 181 -29.01 -4.81 2.27
CA SER A 181 -30.38 -5.23 1.93
C SER A 181 -31.02 -6.23 2.90
N LYS A 182 -32.34 -6.19 3.01
CA LYS A 182 -33.22 -7.13 3.74
C LYS A 182 -33.76 -8.25 2.83
N GLY A 183 -33.95 -9.45 3.40
CA GLY A 183 -35.02 -10.42 3.10
C GLY A 183 -35.61 -10.88 4.45
N SER A 184 -36.86 -10.53 4.79
CA SER A 184 -38.15 -11.20 4.54
C SER A 184 -38.61 -12.10 5.72
N THR A 185 -39.65 -11.63 6.43
CA THR A 185 -40.82 -12.33 7.05
C THR A 185 -40.59 -13.66 7.82
N GLU A 186 -41.14 -13.95 9.00
CA GLU A 186 -42.35 -13.51 9.72
C GLU A 186 -42.36 -14.12 11.16
N GLU A 187 -43.35 -13.74 11.97
CA GLU A 187 -43.79 -14.32 13.26
C GLU A 187 -43.05 -13.95 14.58
N ARG A 188 -43.54 -12.87 15.22
CA ARG A 188 -43.30 -12.55 16.63
C ARG A 188 -44.47 -12.99 17.50
N LYS A 189 -44.23 -13.97 18.39
CA LYS A 189 -44.97 -14.11 19.65
C LYS A 189 -44.39 -13.15 20.68
N GLU A 190 -45.27 -12.38 21.32
CA GLU A 190 -44.96 -11.52 22.46
C GLU A 190 -44.33 -12.31 23.62
N LYS A 191 -43.12 -11.91 24.02
CA LYS A 191 -42.61 -12.09 25.38
C LYS A 191 -41.88 -10.81 25.79
N ASN A 192 -42.43 -10.16 26.81
CA ASN A 192 -41.80 -9.09 27.56
C ASN A 192 -40.42 -9.52 28.04
N ASN A 193 -39.37 -8.84 27.57
CA ASN A 193 -38.06 -8.82 28.22
C ASN A 193 -37.41 -7.47 27.91
N ASP A 194 -37.68 -6.49 28.77
CA ASP A 194 -37.06 -5.17 28.73
C ASP A 194 -35.60 -5.28 29.19
N GLY A 195 -34.68 -4.86 28.31
CA GLY A 195 -33.28 -4.58 28.62
C GLY A 195 -32.36 -5.79 28.62
N LEU A 196 -31.57 -5.97 27.54
CA LEU A 196 -30.19 -6.47 27.51
C LEU A 196 -29.81 -6.90 26.08
N SER A 197 -29.64 -5.92 25.20
CA SER A 197 -28.71 -5.94 24.07
C SER A 197 -28.94 -4.67 23.27
N ASN A 198 -28.25 -3.61 23.67
CA ASN A 198 -28.15 -2.46 22.79
C ASN A 198 -26.68 -2.07 22.78
N ASN A 199 -25.97 -2.42 21.71
CA ASN A 199 -24.55 -2.08 21.48
C ASN A 199 -24.27 -0.57 21.56
N HIS A 200 -25.33 0.23 21.66
CA HIS A 200 -25.34 1.69 21.70
C HIS A 200 -25.73 2.27 23.07
N SER A 201 -25.75 1.49 24.15
CA SER A 201 -26.10 2.06 25.46
C SER A 201 -25.01 3.03 25.98
N PRO A 202 -25.38 4.15 26.63
CA PRO A 202 -24.41 5.07 27.24
C PRO A 202 -23.45 4.36 28.20
N SER A 203 -23.97 3.42 29.01
CA SER A 203 -23.17 2.60 29.93
C SER A 203 -22.12 1.75 29.22
N LYS A 204 -22.43 1.14 28.06
CA LYS A 204 -21.46 0.36 27.26
C LYS A 204 -20.34 1.26 26.74
N LYS A 205 -20.66 2.51 26.36
CA LYS A 205 -19.65 3.47 25.89
C LYS A 205 -18.81 4.03 27.04
N LEU A 206 -19.42 4.32 28.20
CA LEU A 206 -18.75 4.92 29.35
C LEU A 206 -17.77 3.98 30.05
N TYR A 207 -18.11 2.69 30.25
CA TYR A 207 -17.14 1.76 30.86
C TYR A 207 -15.89 1.64 29.98
N HIS A 208 -16.06 1.67 28.65
CA HIS A 208 -14.95 1.58 27.71
C HIS A 208 -14.08 2.85 27.76
N THR A 209 -14.71 4.04 27.82
CA THR A 209 -14.00 5.31 28.04
C THR A 209 -13.19 5.31 29.33
N ILE A 210 -13.80 4.92 30.45
CA ILE A 210 -13.15 4.91 31.78
C ILE A 210 -12.00 3.90 31.79
N ARG A 211 -12.18 2.72 31.21
CA ARG A 211 -11.11 1.73 31.05
C ARG A 211 -9.91 2.32 30.31
N LEU A 212 -10.14 2.91 29.13
CA LEU A 212 -9.06 3.52 28.33
C LEU A 212 -8.31 4.61 29.12
N LEU A 213 -9.01 5.43 29.89
CA LEU A 213 -8.39 6.47 30.70
C LEU A 213 -7.58 5.88 31.86
N HIS A 214 -8.06 4.83 32.53
CA HIS A 214 -7.27 4.12 33.53
C HIS A 214 -5.98 3.53 32.92
N GLU A 215 -6.08 2.89 31.74
CA GLU A 215 -4.88 2.38 31.05
C GLU A 215 -3.93 3.51 30.63
N THR A 216 -4.47 4.66 30.27
CA THR A 216 -3.67 5.86 29.96
C THR A 216 -2.90 6.34 31.18
N VAL A 217 -3.54 6.41 32.34
CA VAL A 217 -2.90 6.77 33.62
C VAL A 217 -1.82 5.76 33.99
N ARG A 218 -2.07 4.45 33.83
CA ARG A 218 -1.07 3.39 34.06
C ARG A 218 0.18 3.59 33.20
N MET A 219 0.00 3.75 31.89
CA MET A 219 1.11 3.98 30.97
C MET A 219 1.87 5.26 31.28
N LEU A 220 1.18 6.33 31.69
CA LEU A 220 1.82 7.59 32.10
C LEU A 220 2.64 7.45 33.39
N ASN A 221 2.32 6.48 34.25
CA ASN A 221 3.08 6.12 35.44
C ASN A 221 4.19 5.09 35.19
N GLY A 222 4.42 4.72 33.92
CA GLY A 222 5.44 3.74 33.53
C GLY A 222 5.02 2.27 33.67
N ASP A 223 3.74 2.00 33.94
CA ASP A 223 3.21 0.64 34.00
C ASP A 223 2.69 0.15 32.63
N ASP A 224 2.61 -1.17 32.49
CA ASP A 224 1.98 -1.81 31.33
C ASP A 224 0.46 -1.57 31.26
N PRO A 225 -0.12 -1.50 30.04
CA PRO A 225 -1.56 -1.55 29.87
C PRO A 225 -2.11 -2.90 30.35
N LEU A 226 -3.16 -2.85 31.15
CA LEU A 226 -3.82 -3.99 31.75
C LEU A 226 -4.93 -4.51 30.85
N VAL A 227 -4.69 -5.66 30.22
CA VAL A 227 -5.64 -6.28 29.30
C VAL A 227 -6.61 -7.22 30.00
N TYR A 228 -6.33 -7.67 31.23
CA TYR A 228 -7.25 -8.52 31.99
C TYR A 228 -7.48 -7.92 33.39
N LEU A 229 -8.72 -7.52 33.67
CA LEU A 229 -9.07 -6.87 34.92
C LEU A 229 -9.44 -7.88 36.01
N GLN A 230 -9.02 -7.62 37.24
CA GLN A 230 -9.37 -8.44 38.42
C GLN A 230 -9.73 -7.57 39.64
N GLY A 231 -10.35 -8.21 40.63
CA GLY A 231 -10.66 -7.60 41.92
C GLY A 231 -11.56 -6.38 41.84
N GLN A 232 -11.36 -5.44 42.77
CA GLN A 232 -12.20 -4.25 42.92
C GLN A 232 -12.26 -3.38 41.66
N HIS A 233 -11.15 -3.26 40.93
CA HIS A 233 -11.10 -2.48 39.69
C HIS A 233 -12.00 -3.06 38.61
N ARG A 234 -11.97 -4.39 38.43
CA ARG A 234 -12.86 -5.10 37.51
C ARG A 234 -14.33 -4.91 37.91
N ASP A 235 -14.64 -5.08 39.19
CA ASP A 235 -16.02 -4.99 39.67
C ASP A 235 -16.58 -3.56 39.53
N TYR A 236 -15.75 -2.55 39.74
CA TYR A 236 -16.10 -1.15 39.46
C TYR A 236 -16.46 -0.93 37.98
N ILE A 237 -15.60 -1.36 37.04
CA ILE A 237 -15.87 -1.23 35.60
C ILE A 237 -17.12 -2.00 35.19
N MET A 238 -17.36 -3.17 35.80
CA MET A 238 -18.57 -3.96 35.57
C MET A 238 -19.83 -3.29 36.10
N ASN A 239 -19.77 -2.61 37.25
CA ASN A 239 -20.91 -1.87 37.77
C ASN A 239 -21.33 -0.72 36.84
N ILE A 240 -20.37 -0.07 36.17
CA ILE A 240 -20.66 0.91 35.10
C ILE A 240 -21.30 0.21 33.90
N ARG A 241 -20.69 -0.87 33.40
CA ARG A 241 -21.21 -1.62 32.23
C ARG A 241 -22.64 -2.11 32.45
N MET A 242 -22.95 -2.59 33.65
CA MET A 242 -24.26 -3.10 34.06
C MET A 242 -25.27 -2.00 34.40
N GLY A 243 -24.88 -0.72 34.35
CA GLY A 243 -25.75 0.41 34.67
C GLY A 243 -26.11 0.53 36.15
N LYS A 244 -25.34 -0.11 37.05
CA LYS A 244 -25.48 0.03 38.50
C LYS A 244 -24.93 1.36 39.00
N ILE A 245 -23.94 1.91 38.30
CA ILE A 245 -23.47 3.28 38.46
C ILE A 245 -24.21 4.16 37.45
N SER A 246 -24.70 5.31 37.92
CA SER A 246 -25.51 6.18 37.07
C SER A 246 -24.68 6.76 35.91
N VAL A 247 -25.34 7.15 34.82
CA VAL A 247 -24.67 7.80 33.68
C VAL A 247 -24.00 9.10 34.11
N GLN A 248 -24.65 9.89 34.97
CA GLN A 248 -24.09 11.15 35.47
C GLN A 248 -22.84 10.91 36.31
N GLU A 249 -22.92 9.99 37.27
CA GLU A 249 -21.76 9.63 38.10
C GLU A 249 -20.60 9.10 37.25
N SER A 250 -20.89 8.28 36.24
CA SER A 250 -19.87 7.81 35.29
C SER A 250 -19.23 8.95 34.49
N MET A 251 -20.02 9.96 34.08
CA MET A 251 -19.52 11.14 33.39
C MET A 251 -18.62 12.00 34.29
N ASP A 252 -18.99 12.16 35.56
CA ASP A 252 -18.19 12.90 36.54
C ASP A 252 -16.84 12.20 36.74
N GLN A 253 -16.82 10.87 36.82
CA GLN A 253 -15.58 10.08 36.88
C GLN A 253 -14.73 10.22 35.61
N VAL A 254 -15.35 10.24 34.43
CA VAL A 254 -14.63 10.49 33.17
C VAL A 254 -13.96 11.87 33.20
N ASN A 255 -14.63 12.91 33.69
CA ASN A 255 -14.05 14.25 33.78
C ASN A 255 -12.84 14.27 34.73
N ASN A 256 -12.97 13.68 35.93
CA ASN A 256 -11.88 13.58 36.89
C ASN A 256 -10.67 12.83 36.31
N LEU A 257 -10.90 11.74 35.58
CA LEU A 257 -9.83 10.98 34.93
C LEU A 257 -9.16 11.76 33.80
N TYR A 258 -9.92 12.55 33.03
CA TYR A 258 -9.30 13.43 32.03
C TYR A 258 -8.41 14.49 32.69
N GLU A 259 -8.83 15.11 33.78
CA GLU A 259 -8.00 16.06 34.52
C GLU A 259 -6.70 15.42 34.99
N GLN A 260 -6.78 14.20 35.55
CA GLN A 260 -5.61 13.42 35.96
C GLN A 260 -4.68 13.10 34.78
N VAL A 261 -5.26 12.65 33.65
CA VAL A 261 -4.51 12.34 32.42
C VAL A 261 -3.81 13.58 31.88
N TYR A 262 -4.49 14.72 31.80
CA TYR A 262 -3.87 15.95 31.28
C TYR A 262 -2.76 16.46 32.18
N LYS A 263 -2.96 16.43 33.50
CA LYS A 263 -1.89 16.73 34.47
C LYS A 263 -0.67 15.82 34.26
N SER A 264 -0.90 14.52 34.13
CA SER A 264 0.17 13.53 33.93
C SER A 264 0.85 13.68 32.57
N ILE A 265 0.12 14.09 31.53
CA ILE A 265 0.69 14.43 30.21
C ILE A 265 1.56 15.69 30.30
N ASP A 266 1.16 16.70 31.06
CA ASP A 266 1.95 17.91 31.24
C ASP A 266 3.24 17.62 32.05
N GLU A 267 3.16 16.78 33.07
CA GLU A 267 4.32 16.25 33.80
C GLU A 267 5.25 15.43 32.88
N MET A 268 4.70 14.56 32.03
CA MET A 268 5.45 13.81 31.03
C MET A 268 6.14 14.72 30.01
N LYS A 269 5.48 15.78 29.52
CA LYS A 269 6.09 16.73 28.58
C LYS A 269 7.19 17.59 29.20
N SER A 270 7.07 17.90 30.50
CA SER A 270 8.01 18.77 31.20
C SER A 270 9.22 18.03 31.76
N THR A 271 9.02 16.85 32.34
CA THR A 271 10.07 16.10 33.05
C THR A 271 10.27 14.68 32.55
N ASN A 272 9.29 14.12 31.82
CA ASN A 272 9.26 12.72 31.34
C ASN A 272 9.80 11.70 32.36
N PRO A 273 9.22 11.63 33.57
CA PRO A 273 9.83 10.92 34.70
C PRO A 273 10.01 9.42 34.47
N HIS A 274 9.23 8.84 33.56
CA HIS A 274 9.26 7.43 33.20
C HIS A 274 9.95 7.16 31.85
N ASN A 275 10.63 8.16 31.26
CA ASN A 275 11.35 8.05 29.99
C ASN A 275 10.50 7.48 28.84
N ILE A 276 9.24 7.88 28.75
CA ILE A 276 8.31 7.39 27.72
C ILE A 276 8.76 7.96 26.35
N PRO A 277 9.10 7.11 25.37
CA PRO A 277 9.59 7.57 24.08
C PRO A 277 8.48 8.21 23.24
N MET A 278 8.84 9.12 22.34
CA MET A 278 7.86 9.80 21.48
C MET A 278 7.10 8.83 20.57
N VAL A 279 7.81 7.83 20.03
CA VAL A 279 7.28 6.78 19.14
C VAL A 279 7.83 5.42 19.57
N GLY A 280 7.15 4.33 19.19
CA GLY A 280 7.65 2.97 19.45
C GLY A 280 8.94 2.67 18.70
N ASP A 281 9.71 1.69 19.20
CA ASP A 281 11.01 1.29 18.64
C ASP A 281 10.85 0.66 17.25
N LYS A 282 10.96 1.51 16.23
CA LYS A 282 10.84 1.13 14.83
C LYS A 282 11.98 0.22 14.37
N MET A 283 13.18 0.36 14.94
CA MET A 283 14.34 -0.45 14.55
C MET A 283 14.19 -1.88 15.05
N ALA A 284 13.80 -2.06 16.33
CA ALA A 284 13.53 -3.37 16.89
C ALA A 284 12.41 -4.09 16.13
N LEU A 285 11.31 -3.39 15.80
CA LEU A 285 10.22 -3.97 15.03
C LEU A 285 10.62 -4.34 13.60
N ASN A 286 11.42 -3.49 12.95
CA ASN A 286 11.95 -3.74 11.61
C ASN A 286 12.86 -4.98 11.59
N ASN A 287 13.74 -5.11 12.58
CA ASN A 287 14.61 -6.28 12.71
C ASN A 287 13.79 -7.55 12.96
N TRP A 288 12.73 -7.47 13.77
CA TRP A 288 11.84 -8.59 14.04
C TRP A 288 11.12 -9.07 12.77
N ILE A 289 10.50 -8.19 11.98
CA ILE A 289 9.79 -8.60 10.75
C ILE A 289 10.74 -9.19 9.71
N ILE A 290 11.95 -8.64 9.55
CA ILE A 290 12.99 -9.20 8.67
C ILE A 290 13.35 -10.62 9.13
N ASN A 291 13.57 -10.83 10.43
CA ASN A 291 13.90 -12.15 10.97
C ASN A 291 12.76 -13.17 10.80
N CYS A 292 11.50 -12.75 10.98
CA CYS A 292 10.34 -13.60 10.72
C CYS A 292 10.34 -14.11 9.27
N ARG A 293 10.48 -13.18 8.31
CA ARG A 293 10.47 -13.49 6.87
C ARG A 293 11.69 -14.30 6.46
N ARG A 294 12.88 -13.96 6.96
CA ARG A 294 14.10 -14.74 6.72
C ARG A 294 13.95 -16.18 7.20
N SER A 295 13.36 -16.40 8.38
CA SER A 295 13.05 -17.76 8.86
C SER A 295 12.10 -18.49 7.93
N THR A 296 11.06 -17.83 7.42
CA THR A 296 10.09 -18.40 6.46
C THR A 296 10.78 -18.80 5.16
N ILE A 297 11.65 -17.94 4.61
CA ILE A 297 12.41 -18.23 3.40
C ILE A 297 13.41 -19.38 3.62
N ASN A 298 14.12 -19.41 4.75
CA ASN A 298 15.08 -20.47 5.03
C ASN A 298 14.42 -21.85 5.16
N GLN A 299 13.23 -21.90 5.76
CA GLN A 299 12.42 -23.13 5.81
C GLN A 299 12.00 -23.57 4.41
N PHE A 300 11.59 -22.62 3.55
CA PHE A 300 11.26 -22.90 2.15
C PHE A 300 12.46 -23.42 1.34
N LYS A 301 13.65 -22.82 1.51
CA LYS A 301 14.90 -23.31 0.88
C LYS A 301 15.27 -24.73 1.34
N SER A 302 14.95 -25.07 2.58
CA SER A 302 15.28 -26.40 3.14
C SER A 302 14.30 -27.49 2.71
N SER A 303 13.05 -27.14 2.40
CA SER A 303 12.02 -28.09 1.96
C SER A 303 12.04 -28.37 0.46
N THR A 304 12.65 -27.48 -0.33
CA THR A 304 12.93 -27.69 -1.75
C THR A 304 14.25 -28.47 -1.90
N THR A 305 14.28 -29.51 -2.75
CA THR A 305 15.47 -30.35 -2.95
C THR A 305 16.47 -29.60 -3.84
N THR A 306 17.08 -28.55 -3.29
CA THR A 306 17.75 -27.54 -4.11
C THR A 306 19.18 -27.94 -4.51
N THR A 307 19.41 -28.03 -5.82
CA THR A 307 20.74 -28.09 -6.44
C THR A 307 21.30 -26.68 -6.63
N SER A 308 22.64 -26.54 -6.70
CA SER A 308 23.34 -25.26 -6.90
C SER A 308 22.93 -24.47 -8.17
N SER A 309 22.22 -25.10 -9.11
CA SER A 309 21.68 -24.50 -10.33
C SER A 309 20.43 -23.60 -10.12
N GLU A 310 19.82 -23.61 -8.93
CA GLU A 310 18.58 -22.86 -8.67
C GLU A 310 18.80 -21.39 -8.32
N TYR A 311 20.01 -20.96 -7.99
CA TYR A 311 20.32 -19.57 -7.59
C TYR A 311 21.34 -18.92 -8.53
N TYR A 312 21.35 -17.59 -8.54
CA TYR A 312 22.40 -16.81 -9.18
C TYR A 312 23.57 -16.59 -8.22
N ASN A 313 24.79 -16.64 -8.74
CA ASN A 313 25.98 -16.25 -7.99
C ASN A 313 26.26 -14.74 -8.14
N GLU A 314 27.21 -14.22 -7.36
CA GLU A 314 27.54 -12.79 -7.36
C GLU A 314 28.04 -12.27 -8.71
N ASP A 315 28.75 -13.09 -9.48
CA ASP A 315 29.26 -12.67 -10.79
C ASP A 315 28.14 -12.55 -11.82
N GLN A 316 27.11 -13.39 -11.72
CA GLN A 316 25.93 -13.30 -12.58
C GLN A 316 25.11 -12.02 -12.35
N LEU A 317 25.18 -11.43 -11.15
CA LEU A 317 24.47 -10.19 -10.77
C LEU A 317 25.18 -8.92 -11.26
N LYS A 318 26.46 -9.00 -11.65
CA LYS A 318 27.25 -7.85 -12.11
C LYS A 318 26.97 -7.54 -13.57
N LEU A 319 27.01 -6.25 -13.92
CA LEU A 319 27.03 -5.81 -15.31
C LEU A 319 28.32 -6.28 -15.99
N VAL A 320 28.23 -6.70 -17.25
CA VAL A 320 29.39 -7.18 -18.03
C VAL A 320 29.47 -6.51 -19.40
N GLY A 321 30.68 -6.47 -19.96
CA GLY A 321 30.91 -6.15 -21.38
C GLY A 321 30.54 -4.73 -21.81
N PHE A 322 30.80 -3.73 -20.96
CA PHE A 322 30.43 -2.34 -21.22
C PHE A 322 31.64 -1.43 -21.47
N ASP A 323 31.42 -0.35 -22.22
CA ASP A 323 32.45 0.63 -22.56
C ASP A 323 32.54 1.78 -21.53
N LYS A 324 33.45 2.72 -21.78
CA LYS A 324 33.70 3.89 -20.92
C LYS A 324 32.48 4.80 -20.76
N GLN A 325 31.58 4.85 -21.75
CA GLN A 325 30.37 5.66 -21.65
C GLN A 325 29.42 5.05 -20.61
N PHE A 326 29.21 3.74 -20.66
CA PHE A 326 28.42 3.03 -19.66
C PHE A 326 29.03 3.10 -18.28
N GLU A 327 30.36 2.96 -18.16
CA GLU A 327 31.09 3.11 -16.89
C GLU A 327 30.76 4.46 -16.22
N THR A 328 30.83 5.56 -16.97
CA THR A 328 30.48 6.91 -16.47
C THR A 328 29.01 7.01 -15.99
N VAL A 329 28.09 6.31 -16.66
CA VAL A 329 26.67 6.31 -16.28
C VAL A 329 26.44 5.45 -15.04
N ILE A 330 27.11 4.30 -14.94
CA ILE A 330 27.06 3.42 -13.77
C ILE A 330 27.59 4.13 -12.52
N ASP A 331 28.69 4.90 -12.64
CA ASP A 331 29.21 5.70 -11.53
C ASP A 331 28.19 6.71 -11.02
N LYS A 332 27.48 7.39 -11.94
CA LYS A 332 26.39 8.30 -11.58
C LYS A 332 25.19 7.57 -10.96
N CYS A 333 24.85 6.38 -11.46
CA CYS A 333 23.83 5.54 -10.81
C CYS A 333 24.24 5.23 -9.37
N ASN A 334 25.50 4.85 -9.13
CA ASN A 334 26.01 4.57 -7.79
C ASN A 334 25.95 5.81 -6.89
N GLU A 335 26.30 6.99 -7.42
CA GLU A 335 26.17 8.27 -6.71
C GLU A 335 24.70 8.53 -6.29
N ILE A 336 23.74 8.33 -7.20
CA ILE A 336 22.31 8.50 -6.91
C ILE A 336 21.85 7.54 -5.80
N MET A 337 22.31 6.29 -5.81
CA MET A 337 21.98 5.30 -4.79
C MET A 337 22.52 5.70 -3.41
N VAL A 338 23.79 6.13 -3.34
CA VAL A 338 24.43 6.59 -2.09
C VAL A 338 23.72 7.83 -1.54
N ASN A 339 23.40 8.81 -2.39
CA ASN A 339 22.68 10.02 -2.00
C ASN A 339 21.27 9.75 -1.44
N ASN A 340 20.68 8.60 -1.77
CA ASN A 340 19.38 8.14 -1.28
C ASN A 340 19.49 7.10 -0.16
N ASN A 341 20.67 6.94 0.45
CA ASN A 341 20.94 5.98 1.54
C ASN A 341 20.66 4.51 1.17
N ILE A 342 20.82 4.15 -0.11
CA ILE A 342 20.73 2.76 -0.56
C ILE A 342 22.14 2.21 -0.71
N THR A 343 22.54 1.34 0.20
CA THR A 343 23.91 0.81 0.29
C THR A 343 24.04 -0.64 -0.18
N ASP A 344 22.96 -1.41 -0.18
CA ASP A 344 22.94 -2.83 -0.52
C ASP A 344 22.05 -3.09 -1.75
N TYR A 345 22.67 -3.07 -2.93
CA TYR A 345 21.98 -3.22 -4.21
C TYR A 345 22.88 -3.81 -5.30
N ASN A 346 22.24 -4.31 -6.36
CA ASN A 346 22.87 -4.68 -7.62
C ASN A 346 22.18 -3.93 -8.75
N ILE A 347 22.95 -3.21 -9.57
CA ILE A 347 22.45 -2.68 -10.84
C ILE A 347 22.45 -3.83 -11.85
N LEU A 348 21.27 -4.22 -12.32
CA LEU A 348 21.09 -5.37 -13.20
C LEU A 348 21.10 -4.99 -14.68
N TYR A 349 20.78 -3.74 -14.99
CA TYR A 349 20.64 -3.22 -16.35
C TYR A 349 20.88 -1.72 -16.40
N VAL A 350 21.53 -1.23 -17.46
CA VAL A 350 21.63 0.18 -17.84
C VAL A 350 21.45 0.29 -19.35
N GLY A 351 20.46 1.06 -19.79
CA GLY A 351 20.16 1.26 -21.21
C GLY A 351 19.91 2.71 -21.58
N ARG A 352 20.24 3.06 -22.83
CA ARG A 352 19.90 4.35 -23.41
C ARG A 352 18.39 4.50 -23.49
N SER A 353 17.91 5.72 -23.33
CA SER A 353 16.51 6.10 -23.42
C SER A 353 16.36 7.37 -24.26
N GLY A 354 15.12 7.74 -24.59
CA GLY A 354 14.83 9.02 -25.21
C GLY A 354 15.35 9.13 -26.63
N SER A 355 15.63 10.36 -27.07
CA SER A 355 15.91 10.64 -28.48
C SER A 355 17.19 9.97 -29.00
N THR A 356 18.16 9.64 -28.12
CA THR A 356 19.37 8.90 -28.48
C THR A 356 19.07 7.45 -28.79
N LEU A 357 18.23 6.80 -27.98
CA LEU A 357 17.75 5.44 -28.27
C LEU A 357 17.01 5.39 -29.62
N HIS A 358 16.26 6.44 -29.94
CA HIS A 358 15.48 6.54 -31.18
C HIS A 358 16.32 6.99 -32.39
N GLY A 359 17.62 7.25 -32.24
CA GLY A 359 18.48 7.71 -33.34
C GLY A 359 18.18 9.12 -33.86
N VAL A 360 17.51 9.96 -33.06
CA VAL A 360 17.10 11.33 -33.43
C VAL A 360 18.12 12.37 -32.98
N LYS A 361 18.59 12.32 -31.72
CA LYS A 361 19.69 13.19 -31.24
C LYS A 361 20.80 12.38 -30.61
N LYS A 362 22.06 12.71 -30.94
CA LYS A 362 23.24 12.00 -30.43
C LYS A 362 23.72 12.44 -29.04
N ASN A 363 23.24 13.58 -28.52
CA ASN A 363 23.77 14.19 -27.29
C ASN A 363 22.81 14.17 -26.09
N ASP A 364 21.61 13.62 -26.21
CA ASP A 364 20.73 13.48 -25.04
C ASP A 364 21.31 12.43 -24.08
N GLN A 365 21.35 12.76 -22.79
CA GLN A 365 21.94 11.92 -21.75
C GLN A 365 20.85 11.20 -20.95
N ASP A 366 19.86 10.64 -21.65
CA ASP A 366 18.74 9.96 -21.03
C ASP A 366 19.03 8.47 -20.89
N TRP A 367 18.97 7.98 -19.65
CA TRP A 367 19.29 6.61 -19.31
C TRP A 367 18.24 6.02 -18.40
N ILE A 368 17.99 4.72 -18.56
CA ILE A 368 17.21 3.92 -17.64
C ILE A 368 18.14 2.87 -17.04
N ALA A 369 18.19 2.80 -15.73
CA ALA A 369 18.83 1.72 -15.00
C ALA A 369 17.80 0.95 -14.18
N VAL A 370 18.05 -0.34 -13.99
CA VAL A 370 17.21 -1.19 -13.14
C VAL A 370 18.09 -1.84 -12.09
N TYR A 371 17.67 -1.72 -10.83
CA TYR A 371 18.42 -2.22 -9.69
C TYR A 371 17.56 -3.18 -8.85
N ALA A 372 18.21 -4.06 -8.11
CA ALA A 372 17.58 -4.91 -7.12
C ALA A 372 18.27 -4.74 -5.77
N THR A 373 17.47 -4.60 -4.71
CA THR A 373 17.96 -4.55 -3.32
C THR A 373 18.03 -5.93 -2.72
N LYS A 374 18.78 -6.06 -1.63
CA LYS A 374 18.77 -7.29 -0.82
C LYS A 374 17.35 -7.66 -0.39
N THR A 375 17.09 -8.95 -0.32
CA THR A 375 15.76 -9.49 -0.01
C THR A 375 15.26 -9.06 1.37
N ASP A 376 16.16 -8.87 2.33
CA ASP A 376 15.82 -8.30 3.64
C ASP A 376 15.26 -6.87 3.54
N THR A 377 15.73 -6.06 2.58
CA THR A 377 15.20 -4.70 2.35
C THR A 377 13.75 -4.76 1.87
N GLN A 378 13.41 -5.72 1.00
CA GLN A 378 12.03 -5.99 0.56
C GLN A 378 11.13 -6.43 1.72
N PHE A 379 11.71 -7.11 2.70
CA PHE A 379 11.00 -7.60 3.88
C PHE A 379 10.88 -6.57 5.00
N SER A 380 11.63 -5.47 4.91
CA SER A 380 11.67 -4.43 5.91
C SER A 380 10.38 -3.59 5.93
N LEU A 381 10.20 -2.80 6.99
CA LEU A 381 9.16 -1.76 7.08
C LEU A 381 9.45 -0.56 6.16
N TYR A 382 10.64 -0.52 5.57
CA TYR A 382 11.10 0.50 4.64
C TYR A 382 11.23 -0.15 3.27
N GLN A 383 10.09 -0.27 2.58
CA GLN A 383 10.08 -0.80 1.22
C GLN A 383 11.08 -0.02 0.35
N PRO A 384 11.76 -0.70 -0.59
CA PRO A 384 12.68 -0.05 -1.51
C PRO A 384 12.01 1.11 -2.24
N ILE A 385 12.81 2.10 -2.64
CA ILE A 385 12.30 3.24 -3.39
C ILE A 385 12.03 2.79 -4.83
N ASP A 386 10.76 2.76 -5.24
CA ASP A 386 10.32 2.31 -6.57
C ASP A 386 11.11 2.98 -7.72
N ARG A 387 11.40 4.28 -7.58
CA ARG A 387 12.06 5.09 -8.61
C ARG A 387 12.94 6.18 -8.01
N LEU A 388 14.12 6.36 -8.59
CA LEU A 388 15.07 7.44 -8.28
C LEU A 388 15.42 8.21 -9.55
N ASP A 389 15.64 9.51 -9.41
CA ASP A 389 16.21 10.36 -10.46
C ASP A 389 17.03 11.51 -9.85
N ILE A 390 17.79 12.23 -10.69
CA ILE A 390 18.68 13.34 -10.24
C ILE A 390 17.90 14.44 -9.49
N THR A 391 16.58 14.55 -9.72
CA THR A 391 15.72 15.53 -9.03
C THR A 391 15.17 15.06 -7.69
N SER A 392 15.32 13.77 -7.36
CA SER A 392 14.91 13.23 -6.05
C SER A 392 15.82 13.77 -4.94
N SER A 393 15.32 14.77 -4.21
CA SER A 393 15.97 15.27 -2.99
C SER A 393 15.69 14.32 -1.81
N PRO A 394 16.58 14.21 -0.80
CA PRO A 394 16.47 13.22 0.28
C PRO A 394 15.30 13.43 1.28
N THR A 395 14.40 14.38 1.04
CA THR A 395 13.48 14.91 2.05
C THR A 395 12.01 14.76 1.69
N THR A 396 11.57 13.55 1.33
CA THR A 396 10.15 13.20 1.37
C THR A 396 9.94 11.82 1.98
N ASN A 397 9.47 11.82 3.23
CA ASN A 397 8.95 10.64 3.89
C ASN A 397 7.82 10.01 3.06
N ASN A 398 7.89 8.69 2.95
CA ASN A 398 6.85 7.81 2.43
C ASN A 398 5.48 8.06 3.10
N THR A 399 4.65 8.93 2.53
CA THR A 399 3.19 8.88 2.69
C THR A 399 2.42 9.36 1.46
N ASP A 400 3.03 10.12 0.56
CA ASP A 400 2.35 10.59 -0.66
C ASP A 400 2.93 9.90 -1.90
N ALA A 401 2.42 8.69 -2.19
CA ALA A 401 2.52 8.05 -3.49
C ALA A 401 1.70 8.79 -4.57
N SER A 402 1.71 10.12 -4.56
CA SER A 402 0.95 10.99 -5.44
C SER A 402 1.76 12.20 -5.95
N SER A 403 3.09 12.15 -5.96
CA SER A 403 3.87 13.05 -6.82
C SER A 403 3.64 12.63 -8.28
N THR A 404 2.58 13.19 -8.82
CA THR A 404 1.97 12.94 -10.13
C THR A 404 2.79 13.50 -11.30
N THR A 405 4.12 13.49 -11.21
CA THR A 405 4.99 13.66 -12.38
C THR A 405 4.98 12.36 -13.17
N ARG A 406 3.98 12.21 -14.06
CA ARG A 406 3.88 11.08 -15.00
C ARG A 406 5.25 10.81 -15.64
N ASP A 407 5.66 9.53 -15.68
CA ASP A 407 6.96 8.97 -16.09
C ASP A 407 7.51 9.36 -17.48
N THR A 408 6.81 10.25 -18.17
CA THR A 408 6.83 10.24 -19.61
C THR A 408 8.13 10.80 -20.18
N TYR A 409 8.69 11.89 -19.63
CA TYR A 409 9.84 12.58 -20.24
C TYR A 409 10.77 13.29 -19.24
N VAL A 410 11.16 12.60 -18.16
CA VAL A 410 12.22 13.10 -17.28
C VAL A 410 13.56 12.87 -17.97
N THR A 411 14.35 13.94 -18.10
CA THR A 411 15.69 13.92 -18.71
C THR A 411 16.73 13.43 -17.71
N GLY A 412 17.79 12.80 -18.18
CA GLY A 412 18.88 12.29 -17.35
C GLY A 412 18.69 10.81 -16.99
N ILE A 413 19.30 10.41 -15.87
CA ILE A 413 19.32 9.03 -15.39
C ILE A 413 18.11 8.76 -14.50
N GLN A 414 17.37 7.71 -14.81
CA GLN A 414 16.27 7.19 -13.99
C GLN A 414 16.58 5.77 -13.56
N LEU A 415 16.56 5.50 -12.26
CA LEU A 415 16.76 4.17 -11.70
C LEU A 415 15.41 3.64 -11.21
N PHE A 416 15.10 2.41 -11.55
CA PHE A 416 13.88 1.74 -11.12
C PHE A 416 14.23 0.49 -10.31
N GLU A 417 13.54 0.29 -9.20
CA GLU A 417 13.61 -1.00 -8.51
C GLU A 417 12.97 -2.07 -9.42
N VAL A 418 13.55 -3.27 -9.44
CA VAL A 418 13.21 -4.34 -10.39
C VAL A 418 11.74 -4.74 -10.35
N SER A 419 11.13 -4.83 -9.18
CA SER A 419 9.71 -5.17 -9.00
C SER A 419 8.82 -4.06 -9.57
N TYR A 420 9.15 -2.79 -9.30
CA TYR A 420 8.45 -1.66 -9.89
C TYR A 420 8.61 -1.62 -11.43
N PHE A 421 9.81 -1.85 -11.94
CA PHE A 421 10.06 -1.94 -13.39
C PHE A 421 9.23 -3.06 -14.05
N LEU A 422 9.17 -4.25 -13.43
CA LEU A 422 8.35 -5.35 -13.93
C LEU A 422 6.85 -5.03 -13.90
N ASN A 423 6.39 -4.25 -12.92
CA ASN A 423 5.01 -3.73 -12.91
C ASN A 423 4.76 -2.79 -14.09
N LEU A 424 5.64 -1.81 -14.33
CA LEU A 424 5.56 -0.92 -15.51
C LEU A 424 5.52 -1.73 -16.82
N LEU A 425 6.38 -2.74 -16.93
CA LEU A 425 6.44 -3.62 -18.09
C LEU A 425 5.13 -4.40 -18.29
N SER A 426 4.54 -4.95 -17.22
CA SER A 426 3.26 -5.67 -17.27
C SER A 426 2.06 -4.78 -17.63
N GLN A 427 2.15 -3.48 -17.34
CA GLN A 427 1.15 -2.47 -17.69
C GLN A 427 1.34 -1.90 -19.11
N GLY A 428 2.38 -2.35 -19.83
CA GLY A 428 2.67 -1.87 -21.17
C GLY A 428 3.30 -0.47 -21.21
N ASN A 429 3.97 -0.04 -20.14
CA ASN A 429 4.68 1.24 -20.15
C ASN A 429 5.70 1.26 -21.30
N HIS A 430 5.56 2.24 -22.20
CA HIS A 430 6.32 2.24 -23.45
C HIS A 430 7.83 2.33 -23.24
N ARG A 431 8.30 3.08 -22.23
CA ARG A 431 9.72 3.22 -21.93
C ARG A 431 10.29 1.92 -21.40
N ALA A 432 9.56 1.23 -20.51
CA ALA A 432 9.97 -0.07 -20.00
C ALA A 432 10.01 -1.13 -21.12
N VAL A 433 9.01 -1.13 -22.01
CA VAL A 433 8.97 -2.04 -23.17
C VAL A 433 10.11 -1.76 -24.14
N GLU A 434 10.40 -0.51 -24.48
CA GLU A 434 11.54 -0.14 -25.34
C GLU A 434 12.87 -0.69 -24.80
N GLN A 435 13.06 -0.71 -23.48
CA GLN A 435 14.26 -1.30 -22.86
C GLN A 435 14.38 -2.82 -23.02
N PHE A 436 13.37 -3.54 -23.53
CA PHE A 436 13.46 -4.97 -23.82
C PHE A 436 13.68 -5.28 -25.31
N TYR A 437 13.29 -4.34 -26.18
CA TYR A 437 13.37 -4.50 -27.64
C TYR A 437 14.53 -3.70 -28.28
N ASN A 438 15.36 -3.04 -27.47
CA ASN A 438 16.55 -2.33 -27.95
C ASN A 438 17.72 -3.27 -28.31
N GLU A 439 18.67 -2.73 -29.06
CA GLU A 439 19.84 -3.45 -29.55
C GLU A 439 20.95 -3.52 -28.49
N LYS A 440 21.82 -4.55 -28.54
CA LYS A 440 22.90 -4.74 -27.55
C LYS A 440 23.88 -3.56 -27.48
N VAL A 441 24.00 -2.77 -28.55
CA VAL A 441 24.82 -1.55 -28.56
C VAL A 441 24.26 -0.42 -27.69
N ASP A 442 22.99 -0.52 -27.28
CA ASP A 442 22.27 0.52 -26.53
C ASP A 442 22.11 0.19 -25.04
N TYR A 443 22.62 -0.94 -24.57
CA TYR A 443 22.57 -1.29 -23.15
C TYR A 443 23.74 -2.16 -22.68
N CYS A 444 23.99 -2.14 -21.38
CA CYS A 444 24.72 -3.19 -20.68
C CYS A 444 23.81 -3.87 -19.64
N SER A 445 24.09 -5.13 -19.36
CA SER A 445 23.24 -5.98 -18.53
C SER A 445 24.06 -6.98 -17.75
N SER A 446 23.46 -7.49 -16.68
CA SER A 446 23.91 -8.66 -15.94
C SER A 446 23.41 -9.94 -16.62
N GLN A 447 24.04 -11.08 -16.31
CA GLN A 447 23.55 -12.38 -16.78
C GLN A 447 22.11 -12.64 -16.28
N VAL A 448 21.79 -12.21 -15.06
CA VAL A 448 20.43 -12.36 -14.51
C VAL A 448 19.39 -11.62 -15.37
N TRP A 449 19.72 -10.44 -15.86
CA TRP A 449 18.84 -9.69 -16.76
C TRP A 449 18.73 -10.34 -18.14
N ASP A 450 19.83 -10.87 -18.67
CA ASP A 450 19.82 -11.58 -19.95
C ASP A 450 18.94 -12.85 -19.89
N ASP A 451 18.96 -13.58 -18.76
CA ASP A 451 18.06 -14.73 -18.50
C ASP A 451 16.58 -14.33 -18.51
N LEU A 452 16.23 -13.10 -18.08
CA LEU A 452 14.88 -12.57 -18.18
C LEU A 452 14.48 -12.32 -19.63
N ARG A 453 15.35 -11.69 -20.42
CA ARG A 453 15.10 -11.44 -21.85
C ARG A 453 14.94 -12.74 -22.64
N LEU A 454 15.69 -13.78 -22.30
CA LEU A 454 15.62 -15.10 -22.95
C LEU A 454 14.29 -15.83 -22.73
N LYS A 455 13.44 -15.40 -21.79
CA LYS A 455 12.09 -15.97 -21.60
C LYS A 455 11.12 -15.71 -22.75
N ASN A 456 11.50 -14.87 -23.73
CA ASN A 456 10.71 -14.56 -24.93
C ASN A 456 9.24 -14.17 -24.61
N ILE A 457 9.06 -13.35 -23.58
CA ILE A 457 7.76 -12.86 -23.16
C ILE A 457 7.31 -11.77 -24.14
N ASN A 458 6.10 -11.89 -24.68
CA ASN A 458 5.55 -10.87 -25.57
C ASN A 458 5.04 -9.66 -24.76
N TYR A 459 5.73 -8.53 -24.83
CA TYR A 459 5.31 -7.28 -24.18
C TYR A 459 4.54 -6.33 -25.11
N LEU A 460 4.40 -6.66 -26.41
CA LEU A 460 3.62 -5.90 -27.39
C LEU A 460 2.12 -6.20 -27.24
N THR A 461 1.60 -5.94 -26.04
CA THR A 461 0.23 -6.26 -25.64
C THR A 461 -0.74 -5.14 -26.03
N ALA A 462 -2.05 -5.41 -25.89
CA ALA A 462 -3.05 -4.35 -26.05
C ALA A 462 -2.84 -3.23 -25.02
N ASN A 463 -2.36 -3.56 -23.81
CA ASN A 463 -1.96 -2.58 -22.80
C ASN A 463 -0.85 -1.65 -23.31
N PHE A 464 0.17 -2.18 -23.98
CA PHE A 464 1.24 -1.37 -24.59
C PHE A 464 0.70 -0.41 -25.66
N ILE A 465 -0.09 -0.91 -26.61
CA ILE A 465 -0.72 -0.12 -27.68
C ILE A 465 -1.56 1.02 -27.07
N GLN A 466 -2.39 0.70 -26.08
CA GLN A 466 -3.24 1.67 -25.37
C GLN A 466 -2.43 2.69 -24.59
N HIS A 467 -1.32 2.27 -23.96
CA HIS A 467 -0.42 3.17 -23.25
C HIS A 467 0.26 4.16 -24.21
N CYS A 468 0.83 3.69 -25.33
CA CYS A 468 1.43 4.55 -26.35
C CYS A 468 0.43 5.57 -26.90
N TRP A 469 -0.74 5.11 -27.32
CA TRP A 469 -1.80 5.98 -27.83
C TRP A 469 -2.30 6.99 -26.79
N GLY A 470 -2.56 6.56 -25.55
CA GLY A 470 -3.02 7.42 -24.47
C GLY A 470 -2.01 8.50 -24.10
N VAL A 471 -0.71 8.16 -24.08
CA VAL A 471 0.36 9.13 -23.89
C VAL A 471 0.42 10.12 -25.05
N ALA A 472 0.33 9.66 -26.30
CA ALA A 472 0.34 10.51 -27.48
C ALA A 472 -0.83 11.52 -27.46
N GLN A 473 -2.05 11.07 -27.14
CA GLN A 473 -3.20 11.95 -26.95
C GLN A 473 -2.96 13.01 -25.88
N GLY A 474 -2.35 12.62 -24.76
CA GLY A 474 -1.98 13.56 -23.70
C GLY A 474 -1.00 14.64 -24.18
N GLN A 475 -0.03 14.29 -25.02
CA GLN A 475 0.90 15.28 -25.62
C GLN A 475 0.18 16.20 -26.60
N ILE A 476 -0.69 15.67 -27.46
CA ILE A 476 -1.48 16.48 -28.41
C ILE A 476 -2.37 17.47 -27.66
N ALA A 477 -3.00 17.05 -26.56
CA ALA A 477 -3.81 17.93 -25.73
C ALA A 477 -2.99 19.07 -25.11
N LYS A 478 -1.76 18.80 -24.63
CA LYS A 478 -0.83 19.82 -24.16
C LYS A 478 -0.45 20.81 -25.26
N SER A 479 -0.12 20.31 -26.46
CA SER A 479 0.16 21.15 -27.63
C SER A 479 -1.01 22.08 -27.97
N LYS A 480 -2.24 21.55 -28.04
CA LYS A 480 -3.45 22.34 -28.30
C LYS A 480 -3.68 23.42 -27.24
N SER A 481 -3.52 23.06 -25.96
CA SER A 481 -3.66 24.01 -24.86
C SER A 481 -2.64 25.15 -24.98
N LEU A 482 -1.36 24.83 -25.13
CA LEU A 482 -0.28 25.81 -25.24
C LEU A 482 -0.46 26.74 -26.44
N LEU A 483 -0.88 26.20 -27.59
CA LEU A 483 -1.14 27.00 -28.78
C LEU A 483 -2.35 27.93 -28.57
N SER A 484 -3.45 27.42 -28.00
CA SER A 484 -4.67 28.20 -27.78
C SER A 484 -4.48 29.36 -26.80
N SER A 485 -3.67 29.16 -25.75
CA SER A 485 -3.37 30.18 -24.75
C SER A 485 -2.50 31.32 -25.27
N ASN A 486 -1.86 31.16 -26.43
CA ASN A 486 -0.92 32.14 -27.01
C ASN A 486 -1.41 32.76 -28.33
N LYS A 487 -2.70 32.62 -28.67
CA LYS A 487 -3.28 33.17 -29.92
C LYS A 487 -3.17 34.70 -30.07
N ASN A 488 -3.03 35.46 -28.98
CA ASN A 488 -3.08 36.92 -28.98
C ASN A 488 -1.78 37.59 -28.51
N ASN A 489 -0.69 36.82 -28.32
CA ASN A 489 0.61 37.39 -27.96
C ASN A 489 1.42 37.62 -29.23
N ASP A 490 1.60 38.88 -29.63
CA ASP A 490 2.36 39.29 -30.83
C ASP A 490 3.88 39.00 -30.76
N ASN A 491 4.37 38.49 -29.63
CA ASN A 491 5.73 38.01 -29.51
C ASN A 491 5.76 36.50 -29.74
N ASP A 492 6.31 36.07 -30.88
CA ASP A 492 6.75 34.71 -31.16
C ASP A 492 7.63 34.19 -30.00
N ASN A 493 7.00 33.60 -29.00
CA ASN A 493 7.72 33.02 -27.88
C ASN A 493 8.27 31.67 -28.33
N GLU A 494 9.42 31.71 -29.00
CA GLU A 494 10.14 30.57 -29.57
C GLU A 494 10.24 29.40 -28.56
N ASP A 495 10.34 29.68 -27.25
CA ASP A 495 10.36 28.67 -26.21
C ASP A 495 9.04 27.89 -26.09
N ILE A 496 7.90 28.56 -26.26
CA ILE A 496 6.58 27.92 -26.29
C ILE A 496 6.43 27.08 -27.55
N PHE A 497 6.84 27.60 -28.71
CA PHE A 497 6.81 26.84 -29.96
C PHE A 497 7.75 25.63 -29.91
N ASN A 498 8.92 25.77 -29.28
CA ASN A 498 9.83 24.66 -28.96
C ASN A 498 9.14 23.60 -28.10
N CYS A 499 8.41 24.02 -27.07
CA CYS A 499 7.68 23.12 -26.18
C CYS A 499 6.58 22.36 -26.93
N ILE A 500 5.81 23.05 -27.77
CA ILE A 500 4.77 22.45 -28.61
C ILE A 500 5.39 21.45 -29.60
N ARG A 501 6.49 21.80 -30.26
CA ARG A 501 7.23 20.91 -31.18
C ARG A 501 7.70 19.65 -30.48
N LYS A 502 8.25 19.75 -29.25
CA LYS A 502 8.62 18.58 -28.43
C LYS A 502 7.42 17.68 -28.13
N HIS A 503 6.28 18.26 -27.75
CA HIS A 503 5.06 17.48 -27.51
C HIS A 503 4.56 16.78 -28.78
N CYS A 504 4.57 17.46 -29.93
CA CYS A 504 4.22 16.87 -31.22
C CYS A 504 5.18 15.73 -31.60
N TYR A 505 6.50 15.93 -31.46
CA TYR A 505 7.51 14.89 -31.68
C TYR A 505 7.21 13.63 -30.88
N HIS A 506 6.96 13.79 -29.58
CA HIS A 506 6.65 12.67 -28.69
C HIS A 506 5.35 11.95 -29.09
N ALA A 507 4.32 12.70 -29.48
CA ALA A 507 3.07 12.13 -29.98
C ALA A 507 3.29 11.34 -31.28
N SER A 508 3.86 11.96 -32.31
CA SER A 508 4.08 11.35 -33.62
C SER A 508 4.91 10.07 -33.52
N ARG A 509 5.98 10.08 -32.70
CA ARG A 509 6.80 8.90 -32.45
C ARG A 509 6.01 7.73 -31.84
N LEU A 510 5.21 8.01 -30.80
CA LEU A 510 4.40 6.97 -30.15
C LEU A 510 3.30 6.45 -31.08
N LEU A 511 2.73 7.29 -31.92
CA LEU A 511 1.76 6.88 -32.93
C LEU A 511 2.42 5.98 -33.99
N TYR A 512 3.63 6.31 -34.46
CA TYR A 512 4.41 5.44 -35.34
C TYR A 512 4.69 4.07 -34.72
N LEU A 513 5.14 4.02 -33.46
CA LEU A 513 5.35 2.75 -32.75
C LEU A 513 4.07 1.93 -32.66
N THR A 514 2.95 2.60 -32.35
CA THR A 514 1.64 1.94 -32.25
C THR A 514 1.23 1.33 -33.59
N GLU A 515 1.45 2.06 -34.68
CA GLU A 515 1.16 1.61 -36.03
C GLU A 515 2.04 0.42 -36.46
N SER A 516 3.34 0.44 -36.15
CA SER A 516 4.25 -0.68 -36.37
C SER A 516 3.78 -1.96 -35.66
N VAL A 517 3.41 -1.84 -34.39
CA VAL A 517 2.92 -2.99 -33.61
C VAL A 517 1.58 -3.50 -34.14
N LEU A 518 0.66 -2.61 -34.51
CA LEU A 518 -0.64 -2.99 -35.08
C LEU A 518 -0.52 -3.72 -36.43
N LYS A 519 0.43 -3.31 -37.28
CA LYS A 519 0.61 -3.87 -38.63
C LYS A 519 1.44 -5.15 -38.63
N ASN A 520 2.56 -5.14 -37.90
CA ASN A 520 3.63 -6.12 -38.05
C ASN A 520 3.86 -6.95 -36.78
N ASN A 521 3.25 -6.58 -35.64
CA ASN A 521 3.56 -7.12 -34.32
C ASN A 521 5.06 -7.05 -33.99
N THR A 522 5.72 -5.98 -34.46
CA THR A 522 7.14 -5.69 -34.22
C THR A 522 7.29 -4.28 -33.65
N LEU A 523 8.32 -4.09 -32.81
CA LEU A 523 8.65 -2.79 -32.24
C LEU A 523 9.90 -2.22 -32.93
N GLU A 524 9.71 -1.27 -33.83
CA GLU A 524 10.79 -0.52 -34.48
C GLU A 524 11.16 0.70 -33.64
N ILE A 525 12.06 0.51 -32.65
CA ILE A 525 12.51 1.59 -31.76
C ILE A 525 13.22 2.70 -32.53
N LYS A 526 14.08 2.32 -33.48
CA LYS A 526 14.74 3.23 -34.41
C LYS A 526 13.88 3.30 -35.67
N PRO A 527 13.20 4.43 -35.94
CA PRO A 527 12.38 4.58 -37.13
C PRO A 527 13.26 4.52 -38.39
N ASN A 528 12.66 4.12 -39.52
CA ASN A 528 13.32 4.17 -40.82
C ASN A 528 13.75 5.61 -41.18
N GLU A 529 14.65 5.75 -42.15
CA GLU A 529 15.25 7.03 -42.52
C GLU A 529 14.21 8.12 -42.83
N SER A 530 13.18 7.79 -43.62
CA SER A 530 12.11 8.73 -43.97
C SER A 530 11.34 9.24 -42.74
N GLU A 531 10.98 8.34 -41.82
CA GLU A 531 10.24 8.73 -40.63
C GLU A 531 11.13 9.46 -39.60
N ARG A 532 12.39 9.03 -39.47
CA ARG A 532 13.38 9.70 -38.64
C ARG A 532 13.57 11.15 -39.09
N ASP A 533 13.67 11.40 -40.39
CA ASP A 533 13.87 12.75 -40.94
C ASP A 533 12.63 13.63 -40.70
N LYS A 534 11.41 13.08 -40.73
CA LYS A 534 10.20 13.80 -40.30
C LYS A 534 10.24 14.18 -38.83
N LEU A 535 10.65 13.25 -37.96
CA LEU A 535 10.75 13.50 -36.52
C LEU A 535 11.82 14.56 -36.19
N ILE A 536 12.95 14.55 -36.91
CA ILE A 536 13.97 15.60 -36.82
C ILE A 536 13.40 16.94 -37.30
N ALA A 537 12.69 16.94 -38.44
CA ALA A 537 12.07 18.15 -38.97
C ALA A 537 11.07 18.78 -37.98
N ILE A 538 10.28 17.97 -37.26
CA ILE A 538 9.39 18.45 -36.19
C ILE A 538 10.18 19.17 -35.10
N LEU A 539 11.36 18.67 -34.72
CA LEU A 539 12.16 19.23 -33.63
C LEU A 539 13.00 20.45 -34.04
N GLU A 540 13.48 20.50 -35.27
CA GLU A 540 14.47 21.49 -35.72
C GLU A 540 13.87 22.63 -36.54
N THR A 541 12.80 22.38 -37.30
CA THR A 541 12.20 23.38 -38.19
C THR A 541 11.51 24.47 -37.38
N LYS A 542 11.93 25.73 -37.55
CA LYS A 542 11.18 26.87 -37.01
C LYS A 542 9.84 26.97 -37.73
N LEU A 543 8.76 26.85 -36.98
CA LEU A 543 7.39 26.89 -37.49
C LEU A 543 6.71 28.15 -36.97
N ASN A 544 5.96 28.82 -37.84
CA ASN A 544 5.03 29.87 -37.44
C ASN A 544 3.76 29.25 -36.82
N PHE A 545 2.89 30.09 -36.26
CA PHE A 545 1.65 29.68 -35.62
C PHE A 545 0.80 28.74 -36.50
N ASP A 546 0.55 29.13 -37.76
CA ASP A 546 -0.30 28.35 -38.69
C ASP A 546 0.30 26.98 -39.03
N SER A 547 1.61 26.92 -39.22
CA SER A 547 2.31 25.65 -39.49
C SER A 547 2.30 24.73 -38.27
N LEU A 548 2.35 25.31 -37.07
CA LEU A 548 2.29 24.56 -35.81
C LEU A 548 0.87 24.04 -35.54
N ASP A 549 -0.16 24.83 -35.81
CA ASP A 549 -1.56 24.38 -35.77
C ASP A 549 -1.79 23.22 -36.75
N LYS A 550 -1.29 23.34 -37.98
CA LYS A 550 -1.36 22.28 -38.98
C LYS A 550 -0.68 20.99 -38.51
N LEU A 551 0.53 21.08 -37.94
CA LEU A 551 1.23 19.92 -37.39
C LEU A 551 0.41 19.23 -36.26
N ILE A 552 -0.21 20.01 -35.39
CA ILE A 552 -1.08 19.50 -34.33
C ILE A 552 -2.30 18.80 -34.93
N GLN A 553 -2.92 19.38 -35.96
CA GLN A 553 -4.08 18.79 -36.64
C GLN A 553 -3.73 17.48 -37.35
N GLU A 554 -2.58 17.41 -38.03
CA GLU A 554 -2.06 16.20 -38.67
C GLU A 554 -1.82 15.09 -37.65
N THR A 555 -1.11 15.40 -36.56
CA THR A 555 -0.83 14.46 -35.46
C THR A 555 -2.12 13.99 -34.79
N SER A 556 -3.09 14.90 -34.60
CA SER A 556 -4.42 14.58 -34.07
C SER A 556 -5.21 13.67 -35.01
N SER A 557 -5.09 13.85 -36.32
CA SER A 557 -5.77 13.03 -37.32
C SER A 557 -5.21 11.61 -37.34
N GLN A 558 -3.88 11.46 -37.26
CA GLN A 558 -3.23 10.15 -37.14
C GLN A 558 -3.65 9.44 -35.84
N SER A 559 -3.70 10.16 -34.71
CA SER A 559 -4.18 9.59 -33.44
C SER A 559 -5.61 9.08 -33.52
N ASN A 560 -6.49 9.79 -34.24
CA ASN A 560 -7.88 9.37 -34.46
C ASN A 560 -7.95 8.11 -35.35
N LEU A 561 -7.12 8.02 -36.39
CA LEU A 561 -7.04 6.83 -37.23
C LEU A 561 -6.61 5.59 -36.44
N ILE A 562 -5.57 5.74 -35.61
CA ILE A 562 -5.11 4.67 -34.70
C ILE A 562 -6.21 4.33 -33.69
N ASN A 563 -6.91 5.32 -33.14
CA ASN A 563 -8.01 5.07 -32.21
C ASN A 563 -9.07 4.13 -32.84
N LEU A 564 -9.46 4.37 -34.09
CA LEU A 564 -10.41 3.51 -34.83
C LEU A 564 -9.92 2.07 -35.03
N GLN A 565 -8.60 1.85 -35.09
CA GLN A 565 -8.01 0.52 -35.15
C GLN A 565 -7.96 -0.11 -33.75
N THR A 566 -7.64 0.67 -32.72
CA THR A 566 -7.55 0.19 -31.33
C THR A 566 -8.90 -0.08 -30.67
N THR A 567 -9.98 0.60 -31.06
CA THR A 567 -11.34 0.30 -30.56
C THR A 567 -11.83 -1.06 -31.04
N LYS A 568 -11.38 -1.51 -32.22
CA LYS A 568 -11.63 -2.89 -32.71
C LYS A 568 -10.91 -3.96 -31.89
N LEU A 569 -9.79 -3.61 -31.25
CA LEU A 569 -9.07 -4.51 -30.35
C LEU A 569 -9.78 -4.72 -29.01
N GLY A 570 -10.79 -3.90 -28.69
CA GLY A 570 -11.87 -4.27 -27.78
C GLY A 570 -11.48 -4.73 -26.37
N SER A 571 -10.30 -4.36 -25.84
CA SER A 571 -9.85 -4.93 -24.57
C SER A 571 -10.63 -4.34 -23.39
N SER A 572 -11.56 -5.12 -22.85
CA SER A 572 -12.29 -4.79 -21.63
C SER A 572 -11.32 -4.55 -20.46
N SER A 573 -11.74 -3.80 -19.42
CA SER A 573 -10.92 -3.62 -18.20
C SER A 573 -10.46 -4.97 -17.60
N LYS A 574 -11.31 -6.00 -17.74
CA LYS A 574 -11.02 -7.37 -17.32
C LYS A 574 -9.90 -8.01 -18.15
N GLU A 575 -9.89 -7.82 -19.46
CA GLU A 575 -8.83 -8.32 -20.35
C GLU A 575 -7.50 -7.60 -20.14
N LYS A 576 -7.52 -6.28 -19.94
CA LYS A 576 -6.30 -5.51 -19.60
C LYS A 576 -5.63 -6.06 -18.34
N LYS A 577 -6.43 -6.32 -17.30
CA LYS A 577 -5.95 -6.92 -16.05
C LYS A 577 -5.49 -8.38 -16.22
N ALA A 578 -6.15 -9.14 -17.09
CA ALA A 578 -5.73 -10.50 -17.42
C ALA A 578 -4.36 -10.52 -18.14
N GLN A 579 -4.14 -9.61 -19.10
CA GLN A 579 -2.85 -9.47 -19.78
C GLN A 579 -1.74 -9.08 -18.80
N GLU A 580 -1.99 -8.11 -17.92
CA GLU A 580 -1.05 -7.73 -16.86
C GLU A 580 -0.71 -8.93 -15.97
N THR A 581 -1.72 -9.69 -15.54
CA THR A 581 -1.55 -10.88 -14.70
C THR A 581 -0.74 -11.97 -15.42
N ASN A 582 -0.94 -12.16 -16.73
CA ASN A 582 -0.19 -13.13 -17.53
C ASN A 582 1.30 -12.76 -17.64
N VAL A 583 1.61 -11.47 -17.86
CA VAL A 583 3.00 -11.00 -17.88
C VAL A 583 3.65 -11.19 -16.51
N LYS A 584 2.97 -10.79 -15.43
CA LYS A 584 3.46 -10.99 -14.06
C LYS A 584 3.73 -12.45 -13.73
N SER A 585 2.82 -13.35 -14.13
CA SER A 585 2.99 -14.79 -13.94
C SER A 585 4.19 -15.33 -14.72
N SER A 586 4.45 -14.80 -15.92
CA SER A 586 5.57 -15.22 -16.77
C SER A 586 6.95 -14.83 -16.22
N VAL A 587 7.02 -13.72 -15.48
CA VAL A 587 8.25 -13.25 -14.81
C VAL A 587 8.39 -13.78 -13.37
N ASN A 588 7.33 -14.36 -12.79
CA ASN A 588 7.29 -14.69 -11.37
C ASN A 588 8.42 -15.64 -10.93
N ASN A 589 8.66 -16.71 -11.68
CA ASN A 589 9.73 -17.65 -11.35
C ASN A 589 11.12 -17.00 -11.42
N TRP A 590 11.30 -16.02 -12.32
CA TRP A 590 12.56 -15.30 -12.42
C TRP A 590 12.78 -14.35 -11.24
N ILE A 591 11.76 -13.58 -10.83
CA ILE A 591 11.90 -12.67 -9.68
C ILE A 591 12.07 -13.43 -8.37
N VAL A 592 11.39 -14.57 -8.21
CA VAL A 592 11.57 -15.47 -7.07
C VAL A 592 13.01 -15.99 -7.02
N LYS A 593 13.54 -16.45 -8.16
CA LYS A 593 14.94 -16.88 -8.26
C LYS A 593 15.92 -15.74 -7.92
N LEU A 594 15.69 -14.54 -8.44
CA LEU A 594 16.51 -13.36 -8.13
C LEU A 594 16.51 -13.08 -6.63
N ARG A 595 15.34 -12.97 -6.00
CA ARG A 595 15.23 -12.69 -4.56
C ARG A 595 15.82 -13.80 -3.70
N LEU A 596 15.67 -15.07 -4.08
CA LEU A 596 16.33 -16.15 -3.33
C LEU A 596 17.87 -16.08 -3.38
N SER A 597 18.40 -15.46 -4.44
CA SER A 597 19.84 -15.28 -4.68
C SER A 597 20.43 -14.03 -3.99
N LEU A 598 19.59 -13.01 -3.74
CA LEU A 598 19.96 -11.75 -3.10
C LEU A 598 19.89 -11.85 -1.58
#